data_AF-A0A7R9GFN2-F1
#
_entry.id   AF-A0A7R9GFN2-F1
#
_cell.length_a   1.000
_cell.length_b   1.000
_cell.length_c   1.000
_cell.angle_alpha   90.00
_cell.angle_beta   90.00
_cell.angle_gamma   90.00
#
_symmetry.space_group_name_H-M   'P 1'
#
loop_
_entity.id
_entity.type
_entity.pdbx_description
1 polymer ?
#
loop_
_entity_poly.entity_id
_entity_poly.type
_entity_poly.pdbx_seq_one_letter_code
_entity_poly.pdbx_strand_id
1 'polypeptide(L)'
;MDPLVEDDAEESSPWPTFQGRDALIYLIDASPKMFEKSAEENCSRIEMCLKCVGSALKDRIISSGQDLVGIVFFASEKQNQQEFSHITVCQELTMVSADFIKSVEAALGKS
;
A
#
# COMPACT_ATOMS: atom_id res chain seq x y z
N MET A 1 10.27 -47.12 30.57
CA MET A 1 10.56 -45.73 30.18
C MET A 1 10.23 -45.67 28.70
N ASP A 2 8.97 -45.41 28.40
CA ASP A 2 8.51 -45.25 27.02
C ASP A 2 9.01 -43.90 26.49
N PRO A 3 9.49 -43.81 25.24
CA PRO A 3 9.85 -42.54 24.66
C PRO A 3 8.58 -41.74 24.42
N LEU A 4 8.51 -40.54 25.03
CA LEU A 4 7.50 -39.55 24.70
C LEU A 4 7.69 -39.15 23.24
N VAL A 5 6.75 -39.56 22.39
CA VAL A 5 6.63 -39.02 21.03
C VAL A 5 6.12 -37.61 21.21
N GLU A 6 7.01 -36.62 21.11
CA GLU A 6 6.61 -35.22 20.96
C GLU A 6 6.00 -35.09 19.57
N ASP A 7 4.67 -35.14 19.53
CA ASP A 7 3.86 -34.76 18.37
C ASP A 7 4.01 -33.24 18.20
N ASP A 8 5.07 -32.83 17.48
CA ASP A 8 5.25 -31.45 17.03
C ASP A 8 4.20 -31.21 15.93
N ALA A 9 2.97 -30.95 16.37
CA ALA A 9 1.89 -30.52 15.51
C ALA A 9 2.28 -29.16 14.94
N GLU A 10 2.94 -29.17 13.78
CA GLU A 10 3.04 -28.00 12.92
C GLU A 10 1.60 -27.58 12.57
N GLU A 11 1.02 -26.68 13.38
CA GLU A 11 -0.18 -25.94 13.02
C GLU A 11 0.15 -25.22 11.71
N SER A 12 -0.26 -25.83 10.60
CA SER A 12 -0.21 -25.24 9.28
C SER A 12 -1.02 -23.96 9.32
N SER A 13 -0.33 -22.85 9.54
CA SER A 13 -0.91 -21.52 9.44
C SER A 13 -1.63 -21.45 8.08
N PRO A 14 -2.94 -21.16 8.04
CA PRO A 14 -3.70 -21.09 6.79
C PRO A 14 -3.28 -19.88 5.93
N TRP A 15 -2.32 -19.10 6.40
CA TRP A 15 -1.73 -17.98 5.68
C TRP A 15 -0.60 -18.49 4.78
N PRO A 16 -0.60 -18.13 3.49
CA PRO A 16 0.46 -18.54 2.58
C PRO A 16 1.81 -18.13 3.15
N THR A 17 2.74 -19.07 3.23
CA THR A 17 4.09 -18.82 3.75
C THR A 17 4.80 -17.86 2.81
N PHE A 18 4.78 -16.57 3.14
CA PHE A 18 5.50 -15.49 2.47
C PHE A 18 7.00 -15.62 2.81
N GLN A 19 7.66 -16.65 2.27
CA GLN A 19 9.10 -16.81 2.45
C GLN A 19 9.82 -15.68 1.69
N GLY A 20 10.18 -14.61 2.40
CA GLY A 20 11.04 -13.53 1.92
C GLY A 20 10.37 -12.37 1.16
N ARG A 21 9.04 -12.24 1.23
CA ARG A 21 8.32 -11.11 0.62
C ARG A 21 7.66 -10.27 1.73
N ASP A 22 7.88 -8.96 1.73
CA ASP A 22 7.15 -8.06 2.61
C ASP A 22 5.92 -7.51 1.87
N ALA A 23 4.78 -7.47 2.56
CA ALA A 23 3.57 -6.81 2.06
C ALA A 23 3.40 -5.47 2.77
N LEU A 24 3.30 -4.39 2.01
CA LEU A 24 3.14 -3.03 2.51
C LEU A 24 1.88 -2.39 1.93
N ILE A 25 1.02 -1.85 2.79
CA ILE A 25 -0.16 -1.08 2.37
C ILE A 25 0.00 0.36 2.82
N TYR A 26 -0.03 1.29 1.86
CA TYR A 26 -0.14 2.72 2.14
C TYR A 26 -1.60 3.09 2.29
N LEU A 27 -2.01 3.38 3.52
CA LEU A 27 -3.35 3.89 3.84
C LEU A 27 -3.29 5.41 3.95
N ILE A 28 -3.93 6.11 3.00
CA ILE A 28 -3.83 7.56 2.84
C ILE A 28 -5.19 8.22 3.11
N ASP A 29 -5.22 9.26 3.93
CA ASP A 29 -6.42 10.07 4.17
C ASP A 29 -6.78 10.84 2.88
N ALA A 30 -8.03 10.71 2.45
CA ALA A 30 -8.61 11.41 1.31
C ALA A 30 -9.83 12.25 1.70
N SER A 31 -9.87 12.73 2.96
CA SER A 31 -10.82 13.74 3.40
C SER A 31 -10.59 15.07 2.67
N PRO A 32 -11.60 15.95 2.54
CA PRO A 32 -11.48 17.22 1.82
C PRO A 32 -10.28 18.08 2.26
N LYS A 33 -9.94 18.05 3.55
CA LYS A 33 -8.79 18.77 4.11
C LYS A 33 -7.45 18.34 3.51
N MET A 34 -7.33 17.12 2.98
CA MET A 34 -6.09 16.63 2.40
C MET A 34 -5.79 17.24 1.02
N PHE A 35 -6.81 17.77 0.34
CA PHE A 35 -6.69 18.42 -0.97
C PHE A 35 -6.45 19.94 -0.89
N GLU A 36 -6.56 20.52 0.30
CA GLU A 36 -6.24 21.93 0.52
C GLU A 36 -4.76 22.18 0.24
N LYS A 37 -4.47 23.15 -0.63
CA LYS A 37 -3.10 23.63 -0.88
C LYS A 37 -2.68 24.55 0.26
N SER A 38 -1.47 24.35 0.79
CA SER A 38 -0.87 25.33 1.67
C SER A 38 -0.52 26.58 0.86
N ALA A 39 -0.62 27.77 1.46
CA ALA A 39 -0.17 29.00 0.82
C ALA A 39 1.37 29.02 0.62
N GLU A 40 2.09 28.23 1.40
CA GLU A 40 3.56 28.18 1.42
C GLU A 40 4.11 27.02 0.58
N GLU A 41 3.37 25.91 0.49
CA GLU A 41 3.78 24.72 -0.26
C GLU A 41 2.92 24.64 -1.52
N ASN A 42 3.56 24.65 -2.69
CA ASN A 42 2.90 24.59 -4.01
C ASN A 42 2.26 23.21 -4.30
N CYS A 43 1.91 22.46 -3.26
CA CYS A 43 1.20 21.18 -3.31
C CYS A 43 0.32 20.99 -2.07
N SER A 44 -0.75 20.21 -2.25
CA SER A 44 -1.65 19.73 -1.21
C SER A 44 -1.01 18.61 -0.38
N ARG A 45 -1.59 18.34 0.79
CA ARG A 45 -1.12 17.26 1.68
C ARG A 45 -1.19 15.90 1.02
N ILE A 46 -2.22 15.63 0.23
CA ILE A 46 -2.35 14.36 -0.49
C ILE A 46 -1.28 14.20 -1.58
N GLU A 47 -0.93 15.27 -2.29
CA GLU A 47 0.16 15.26 -3.27
C GLU A 47 1.51 15.00 -2.58
N MET A 48 1.73 15.54 -1.38
CA MET A 48 2.93 15.22 -0.59
C MET A 48 2.99 13.75 -0.18
N CYS A 49 1.88 13.17 0.29
CA CYS A 49 1.80 11.75 0.61
C CYS A 49 2.15 10.89 -0.61
N LEU A 50 1.54 11.16 -1.76
CA LEU A 50 1.78 10.41 -2.98
C LEU A 50 3.23 10.58 -3.50
N LYS A 51 3.83 11.76 -3.38
CA LYS A 51 5.26 11.99 -3.69
C LYS A 51 6.15 11.16 -2.76
N CYS A 52 5.86 11.15 -1.46
CA CYS A 52 6.58 10.35 -0.48
C CYS A 52 6.50 8.86 -0.79
N VAL A 53 5.31 8.36 -1.11
CA VAL A 53 5.09 6.97 -1.55
C VAL A 53 5.90 6.66 -2.81
N GLY A 54 5.86 7.53 -3.83
CA GLY A 54 6.64 7.36 -5.05
C GLY A 54 8.14 7.26 -4.79
N SER A 55 8.70 8.09 -3.90
CA SER A 55 10.10 8.01 -3.49
C SER A 55 10.44 6.71 -2.76
N ALA A 56 9.63 6.33 -1.76
CA ALA A 56 9.84 5.10 -1.00
C ALA A 56 9.77 3.84 -1.89
N LEU A 57 8.92 3.86 -2.92
CA LEU A 57 8.80 2.79 -3.90
C LEU A 57 10.02 2.65 -4.81
N LYS A 58 10.60 3.77 -5.24
CA LYS A 58 11.83 3.76 -6.05
C LYS A 58 12.99 3.12 -5.27
N ASP A 59 13.10 3.42 -3.98
CA ASP A 59 14.12 2.83 -3.10
C ASP A 59 13.88 1.33 -2.86
N ARG A 60 12.61 0.91 -2.80
CA ARG A 60 12.25 -0.51 -2.65
C ARG A 60 12.51 -1.35 -3.90
N ILE A 61 12.31 -0.83 -5.12
CA ILE A 61 12.71 -1.56 -6.35
C ILE A 61 14.19 -1.92 -6.32
N ILE A 62 15.03 -1.02 -5.80
CA ILE A 62 16.49 -1.21 -5.78
C ILE A 62 16.92 -2.19 -4.68
N SER A 63 16.18 -2.26 -3.57
CA SER A 63 16.57 -3.03 -2.37
C SER A 63 15.84 -4.37 -2.19
N SER A 64 14.58 -4.51 -2.61
CA SER A 64 13.77 -5.73 -2.54
C SER A 64 12.75 -5.78 -3.68
N GLY A 65 13.17 -6.34 -4.83
CA GLY A 65 12.33 -6.44 -6.04
C GLY A 65 11.15 -7.41 -5.95
N GLN A 66 10.89 -8.03 -4.79
CA GLN A 66 9.82 -9.02 -4.60
C GLN A 66 8.70 -8.54 -3.66
N ASP A 67 8.81 -7.34 -3.10
CA ASP A 67 7.80 -6.80 -2.18
C ASP A 67 6.46 -6.57 -2.88
N LEU A 68 5.38 -6.78 -2.14
CA LEU A 68 4.04 -6.42 -2.58
C LEU A 68 3.63 -5.08 -1.98
N VAL A 69 3.11 -4.17 -2.81
CA VAL A 69 2.61 -2.87 -2.38
C VAL A 69 1.19 -2.62 -2.84
N GLY A 70 0.36 -2.13 -1.92
CA GLY A 70 -0.99 -1.62 -2.20
C GLY A 70 -1.14 -0.17 -1.74
N ILE A 71 -2.05 0.57 -2.36
CA ILE A 71 -2.40 1.95 -1.98
C ILE A 71 -3.92 2.04 -1.81
N VAL A 72 -4.35 2.46 -0.63
CA VAL A 72 -5.75 2.61 -0.26
C VAL A 72 -6.00 4.02 0.24
N PHE A 73 -7.05 4.66 -0.26
CA PHE A 73 -7.58 5.91 0.28
C PHE A 73 -8.70 5.61 1.26
N PHE A 74 -8.70 6.28 2.41
CA PHE A 74 -9.83 6.28 3.35
C PHE A 74 -10.40 7.68 3.55
N ALA A 75 -11.59 7.79 4.14
CA ALA A 75 -12.35 9.05 4.24
C ALA A 75 -12.67 9.68 2.87
N SER A 76 -12.71 8.88 1.79
CA SER A 76 -13.05 9.36 0.46
C SER A 76 -14.57 9.59 0.34
N GLU A 77 -14.99 10.47 -0.57
CA GLU A 77 -16.42 10.68 -0.85
C GLU A 77 -17.02 9.56 -1.71
N LYS A 78 -16.17 8.70 -2.31
CA LYS A 78 -16.59 7.62 -3.22
C LYS A 78 -16.73 6.27 -2.49
N GLN A 79 -17.85 5.59 -2.72
CA GLN A 79 -18.04 4.19 -2.35
C GLN A 79 -17.29 3.26 -3.32
N ASN A 80 -16.70 2.18 -2.80
CA ASN A 80 -16.09 1.11 -3.62
C ASN A 80 -17.08 -0.01 -3.98
N GLN A 81 -16.66 -0.91 -4.87
CA GLN A 81 -17.45 -2.08 -5.32
C GLN A 81 -17.77 -3.08 -4.21
N GLN A 82 -17.10 -3.01 -3.06
CA GLN A 82 -17.32 -3.86 -1.88
C GLN A 82 -18.27 -3.21 -0.86
N GLU A 83 -18.96 -2.13 -1.25
CA GLU A 83 -19.95 -1.40 -0.44
C GLU A 83 -19.41 -0.79 0.87
N PHE A 84 -18.09 -0.71 1.04
CA PHE A 84 -17.51 0.05 2.13
C PHE A 84 -17.50 1.54 1.77
N SER A 85 -18.38 2.29 2.43
CA SER A 85 -18.38 3.75 2.38
C SER A 85 -17.01 4.28 2.80
N HIS A 86 -16.50 5.23 2.03
CA HIS A 86 -15.29 6.00 2.32
C HIS A 86 -13.95 5.27 2.23
N ILE A 87 -13.91 4.07 1.65
CA ILE A 87 -12.67 3.35 1.34
C ILE A 87 -12.56 3.20 -0.17
N THR A 88 -11.44 3.59 -0.77
CA THR A 88 -11.19 3.42 -2.21
C THR A 88 -9.83 2.80 -2.42
N VAL A 89 -9.78 1.64 -3.06
CA VAL A 89 -8.52 1.02 -3.48
C VAL A 89 -8.00 1.78 -4.69
N CYS A 90 -6.86 2.47 -4.53
CA CYS A 90 -6.19 3.15 -5.62
C CYS A 90 -5.36 2.17 -6.45
N GLN A 91 -4.71 1.23 -5.76
CA GLN A 91 -3.93 0.16 -6.36
C GLN A 91 -4.05 -1.08 -5.48
N GLU A 92 -4.41 -2.20 -6.09
CA GLU A 92 -4.41 -3.51 -5.43
C GLU A 92 -2.99 -3.93 -5.07
N LEU A 93 -2.87 -4.72 -4.00
CA LEU A 93 -1.61 -5.26 -3.52
C LEU A 93 -0.92 -6.07 -4.63
N THR A 94 0.15 -5.52 -5.20
CA THR A 94 0.85 -6.09 -6.36
C THR A 94 2.36 -5.91 -6.25
N MET A 95 3.12 -6.65 -7.03
CA MET A 95 4.57 -6.51 -7.07
C MET A 95 4.96 -5.13 -7.60
N VAL A 96 5.94 -4.49 -6.97
CA VAL A 96 6.43 -3.19 -7.41
C VAL A 96 7.04 -3.33 -8.80
N SER A 97 6.51 -2.60 -9.77
CA SER A 97 6.98 -2.58 -11.15
C SER A 97 7.12 -1.14 -11.67
N ALA A 98 7.82 -0.97 -12.79
CA ALA A 98 7.95 0.34 -13.42
C ALA A 98 6.57 0.93 -13.80
N ASP A 99 5.63 0.09 -14.23
CA ASP A 99 4.29 0.55 -14.61
C ASP A 99 3.44 0.93 -13.40
N PHE A 100 3.64 0.27 -12.26
CA PHE A 100 3.06 0.70 -11.00
C PHE A 100 3.60 2.06 -10.54
N ILE A 101 4.90 2.31 -10.65
CA ILE A 101 5.45 3.64 -10.32
C ILE A 101 4.87 4.71 -11.26
N LYS A 102 4.78 4.43 -12.57
CA LYS A 102 4.16 5.35 -13.52
C LYS A 102 2.70 5.64 -13.20
N SER A 103 1.92 4.66 -12.72
CA SER A 103 0.52 4.88 -12.37
C SER A 103 0.37 5.80 -11.15
N VAL A 104 1.23 5.63 -10.14
CA VAL A 104 1.30 6.52 -8.97
C VAL A 104 1.74 7.93 -9.36
N GLU A 105 2.74 8.06 -10.23
CA GLU A 105 3.19 9.36 -10.76
C GLU A 105 2.14 10.04 -11.66
N ALA A 106 1.40 9.27 -12.45
CA ALA A 106 0.29 9.80 -13.25
C ALA A 106 -0.87 10.31 -12.38
N ALA A 107 -1.09 9.71 -11.20
CA ALA A 107 -2.03 10.21 -10.21
C ALA A 107 -1.58 11.54 -9.59
N LEU A 108 -0.26 11.81 -9.56
CA LEU A 108 0.33 13.08 -9.11
C LEU A 108 0.30 14.21 -10.17
N GLY A 109 0.21 13.87 -11.46
CA GLY A 109 0.43 14.80 -12.58
C GLY A 109 -0.81 15.49 -13.15
N LYS A 110 -1.99 15.37 -12.51
CA LYS A 110 -3.22 16.05 -12.95
C LYS A 110 -3.55 17.20 -11.99
N SER A 111 -2.85 18.33 -12.13
CA SER A 111 -3.29 19.64 -11.59
C SER A 111 -3.46 20.64 -12.73
#